data_AF-A0A376CUY6-F1
#
_entry.id   AF-A0A376CUY6-F1
#
_cell.length_a   1.000
_cell.length_b   1.000
_cell.length_c   1.000
_cell.angle_alpha   90.00
_cell.angle_beta   90.00
_cell.angle_gamma   90.00
#
_symmetry.space_group_name_H-M   'P 1'
#
loop_
_entity.id
_entity.type
_entity.pdbx_description
1 polymer ?
#
loop_
_entity_poly.entity_id
_entity_poly.type
_entity_poly.pdbx_seq_one_letter_code
_entity_poly.pdbx_strand_id
1 'polypeptide(L)'
;MSLSRRSLFKASAIALAAGAVGSQAPAALAVGPALGTIIDFSAGVPSANAIKAAGHLGAIRYVSQRRPDAQWMKGKPVTLAETKANAAAGLKTASIYQFGRAETADWLNGAAGAGVHAPQAIAIHKAAGGPTGRPIYIAIDDNPTRAQYEKQIRPYLKAFSAALTAAGYQTGVYGNYNVIDWCVADGIGEFFWMHDWGSGGKIHPRTTIHQKAKTQATIDGITCDINTVYAHDWGQWTPGEGAASRPKLKDIPAVPNDAPLPNISLPDPTGRGSSVGGDGITIAGSSVSNDQVRGAVDLLNTVRKAMG
;
A
#
# COMPACT_ATOMS: atom_id res chain seq x y z
N MET A 1 58.49 -18.22 -8.19
CA MET A 1 57.88 -18.13 -6.85
C MET A 1 56.66 -19.04 -6.80
N SER A 2 56.51 -19.74 -5.68
CA SER A 2 55.84 -21.02 -5.48
C SER A 2 54.32 -21.07 -5.73
N LEU A 3 53.89 -22.05 -6.52
CA LEU A 3 52.58 -22.70 -6.38
C LEU A 3 52.73 -23.82 -5.34
N SER A 4 51.86 -23.88 -4.32
CA SER A 4 51.77 -25.02 -3.41
C SER A 4 50.37 -25.61 -3.38
N ARG A 5 50.33 -26.93 -3.60
CA ARG A 5 49.18 -27.84 -3.46
C ARG A 5 49.31 -28.56 -2.11
N ARG A 6 48.27 -28.48 -1.27
CA ARG A 6 47.87 -29.36 -0.13
C ARG A 6 46.95 -28.48 0.73
N SER A 7 45.64 -28.68 0.81
CA SER A 7 44.97 -29.93 1.16
C SER A 7 43.53 -29.95 0.61
N LEU A 8 43.24 -31.03 -0.09
CA LEU A 8 41.97 -31.40 -0.68
C LEU A 8 41.11 -32.15 0.36
N PHE A 9 39.81 -31.87 0.38
CA PHE A 9 38.67 -32.61 0.95
C PHE A 9 38.63 -32.97 2.45
N LYS A 10 37.59 -32.48 3.13
CA LYS A 10 36.54 -33.34 3.73
C LYS A 10 35.24 -32.57 3.98
N ALA A 11 34.15 -33.24 3.60
CA ALA A 11 32.77 -32.76 3.54
C ALA A 11 32.15 -32.51 4.91
N SER A 12 31.17 -31.60 4.96
CA SER A 12 29.93 -31.71 5.77
C SER A 12 28.94 -30.62 5.34
N ALA A 13 27.75 -31.05 4.96
CA ALA A 13 26.62 -30.20 4.62
C ALA A 13 25.99 -29.59 5.89
N ILE A 14 25.75 -28.27 5.91
CA ILE A 14 24.70 -27.62 6.71
C ILE A 14 24.18 -26.43 5.90
N ALA A 15 22.89 -26.48 5.57
CA ALA A 15 22.10 -25.34 5.13
C ALA A 15 21.64 -24.53 6.35
N LEU A 16 22.00 -23.25 6.46
CA LEU A 16 21.39 -22.24 7.36
C LEU A 16 21.65 -20.85 6.73
N ALA A 17 20.66 -20.17 6.15
CA ALA A 17 19.57 -19.42 6.77
C ALA A 17 20.02 -18.09 7.41
N ALA A 18 19.43 -16.99 6.91
CA ALA A 18 19.06 -15.71 7.54
C ALA A 18 20.03 -15.03 8.53
N GLY A 19 20.25 -13.72 8.52
CA GLY A 19 19.56 -12.64 7.84
C GLY A 19 20.23 -11.32 8.22
N ALA A 20 20.50 -10.48 7.22
CA ALA A 20 20.70 -9.06 7.42
C ALA A 20 19.32 -8.41 7.35
N VAL A 21 18.74 -8.08 8.51
CA VAL A 21 17.45 -7.36 8.58
C VAL A 21 17.72 -5.88 8.32
N GLY A 22 18.06 -5.56 7.06
CA GLY A 22 17.60 -4.31 6.48
C GLY A 22 16.09 -4.43 6.25
N SER A 23 15.38 -3.31 6.21
CA SER A 23 13.97 -3.21 5.83
C SER A 23 13.76 -3.71 4.39
N GLN A 24 13.83 -5.02 4.23
CA GLN A 24 13.34 -5.76 3.09
C GLN A 24 11.83 -5.78 3.27
N ALA A 25 11.15 -4.82 2.63
CA ALA A 25 9.78 -5.06 2.21
C ALA A 25 9.75 -6.47 1.59
N PRO A 26 8.79 -7.35 1.92
CA PRO A 26 8.76 -8.69 1.35
C PRO A 26 8.81 -8.58 -0.17
N ALA A 27 9.96 -8.98 -0.74
CA ALA A 27 10.14 -9.12 -2.17
C ALA A 27 9.42 -10.41 -2.56
N ALA A 28 8.09 -10.32 -2.73
CA ALA A 28 7.40 -11.27 -3.58
C ALA A 28 7.84 -10.97 -5.02
N LEU A 29 8.90 -11.65 -5.45
CA LEU A 29 9.23 -11.83 -6.85
C LEU A 29 8.11 -12.69 -7.48
N ALA A 30 7.59 -12.21 -8.60
CA ALA A 30 6.39 -12.67 -9.29
C ALA A 30 5.08 -12.43 -8.54
N VAL A 31 4.19 -11.70 -9.22
CA VAL A 31 2.77 -11.60 -8.90
C VAL A 31 2.24 -13.02 -8.82
N GLY A 32 1.96 -13.52 -7.61
CA GLY A 32 1.57 -14.91 -7.36
C GLY A 32 0.35 -15.35 -8.19
N PRO A 33 -0.11 -16.61 -8.06
CA PRO A 33 -1.27 -17.07 -8.82
C PRO A 33 -2.47 -16.14 -8.59
N ALA A 34 -3.26 -15.92 -9.65
CA ALA A 34 -4.51 -15.17 -9.54
C ALA A 34 -5.43 -15.82 -8.50
N LEU A 35 -5.89 -15.04 -7.54
CA LEU A 35 -6.76 -15.48 -6.44
C LEU A 35 -8.25 -15.30 -6.77
N GLY A 36 -8.56 -14.56 -7.83
CA GLY A 36 -9.90 -14.27 -8.29
C GLY A 36 -9.97 -12.91 -8.97
N THR A 37 -11.19 -12.41 -9.14
CA THR A 37 -11.45 -11.13 -9.78
C THR A 37 -12.32 -10.23 -8.91
N ILE A 38 -12.11 -8.93 -9.04
CA ILE A 38 -13.02 -7.89 -8.54
C ILE A 38 -13.43 -7.01 -9.71
N ILE A 39 -14.46 -6.20 -9.52
CA ILE A 39 -14.90 -5.25 -10.53
C ILE A 39 -14.77 -3.81 -10.06
N ASP A 40 -14.68 -2.89 -11.02
CA ASP A 40 -14.91 -1.47 -10.80
C ASP A 40 -15.87 -0.93 -11.87
N PHE A 41 -16.64 0.09 -11.49
CA PHE A 41 -17.74 0.58 -12.31
C PHE A 41 -18.13 2.00 -11.89
N SER A 42 -18.55 2.80 -12.86
CA SER A 42 -18.96 4.20 -12.66
C SER A 42 -20.36 4.52 -13.17
N ALA A 43 -20.86 3.83 -14.20
CA ALA A 43 -22.14 4.16 -14.86
C ALA A 43 -23.38 3.89 -13.99
N GLY A 44 -23.32 2.90 -13.11
CA GLY A 44 -24.41 2.51 -12.20
C GLY A 44 -23.87 1.61 -11.10
N VAL A 45 -24.75 0.94 -10.35
CA VAL A 45 -24.37 0.02 -9.27
C VAL A 45 -25.04 -1.32 -9.53
N PRO A 46 -24.29 -2.37 -9.96
CA PRO A 46 -24.83 -3.72 -10.02
C PRO A 46 -25.26 -4.19 -8.64
N SER A 47 -26.31 -5.00 -8.57
CA SER A 47 -26.73 -5.63 -7.32
C SER A 47 -25.65 -6.59 -6.78
N ALA A 48 -25.50 -6.66 -5.45
CA ALA A 48 -24.56 -7.56 -4.81
C ALA A 48 -24.74 -9.03 -5.22
N ASN A 49 -25.98 -9.47 -5.43
CA ASN A 49 -26.28 -10.82 -5.92
C ASN A 49 -25.77 -11.03 -7.35
N ALA A 50 -25.91 -10.05 -8.24
CA ALA A 50 -25.38 -10.15 -9.61
C ALA A 50 -23.85 -10.21 -9.62
N ILE A 51 -23.18 -9.40 -8.80
CA ILE A 51 -21.71 -9.44 -8.64
C ILE A 51 -21.26 -10.81 -8.14
N LYS A 52 -21.96 -11.37 -7.13
CA LYS A 52 -21.67 -12.69 -6.58
C LYS A 52 -21.91 -13.80 -7.59
N ALA A 53 -23.03 -13.74 -8.34
CA ALA A 53 -23.36 -14.70 -9.39
C ALA A 53 -22.36 -14.67 -10.56
N ALA A 54 -21.78 -13.50 -10.85
CA ALA A 54 -20.70 -13.35 -11.82
C ALA A 54 -19.34 -13.92 -11.33
N GLY A 55 -19.27 -14.40 -10.08
CA GLY A 55 -18.09 -15.08 -9.53
C GLY A 55 -17.01 -14.14 -9.00
N HIS A 56 -17.30 -12.85 -8.81
CA HIS A 56 -16.33 -11.90 -8.29
C HIS A 56 -16.20 -11.98 -6.76
N LEU A 57 -15.00 -11.65 -6.27
CA LEU A 57 -14.68 -11.54 -4.84
C LEU A 57 -15.31 -10.28 -4.21
N GLY A 58 -15.65 -9.29 -5.04
CA GLY A 58 -16.08 -7.98 -4.58
C GLY A 58 -15.86 -6.89 -5.62
N ALA A 59 -15.75 -5.65 -5.15
CA ALA A 59 -15.55 -4.49 -6.01
C ALA A 59 -14.62 -3.44 -5.39
N ILE A 60 -13.89 -2.71 -6.23
CA ILE A 60 -13.20 -1.47 -5.84
C ILE A 60 -14.07 -0.27 -6.25
N ARG A 61 -14.33 0.61 -5.29
CA ARG A 61 -15.45 1.54 -5.34
C ARG A 61 -15.00 2.99 -5.15
N TYR A 62 -15.64 3.88 -5.89
CA TYR A 62 -15.24 5.29 -5.96
C TYR A 62 -15.68 6.06 -4.73
N VAL A 63 -14.70 6.50 -3.93
CA VAL A 63 -14.88 7.45 -2.83
C VAL A 63 -14.71 8.89 -3.33
N SER A 64 -15.23 9.18 -4.52
CA SER A 64 -15.17 10.47 -5.18
C SER A 64 -16.53 10.89 -5.73
N GLN A 65 -16.72 12.19 -5.91
CA GLN A 65 -17.93 12.72 -6.52
C GLN A 65 -17.92 12.54 -8.04
N ARG A 66 -19.09 12.75 -8.67
CA ARG A 66 -19.20 12.88 -10.12
C ARG A 66 -18.61 14.22 -10.54
N ARG A 67 -17.71 14.21 -11.52
CA ARG A 67 -17.27 15.47 -12.15
C ARG A 67 -18.43 16.12 -12.95
N PRO A 68 -18.42 17.46 -13.12
CA PRO A 68 -19.56 18.20 -13.67
C PRO A 68 -20.06 17.68 -15.03
N ASP A 69 -19.14 17.33 -15.94
CA ASP A 69 -19.38 16.83 -17.29
C ASP A 69 -19.80 15.34 -17.35
N ALA A 70 -19.88 14.64 -16.21
CA ALA A 70 -20.13 13.21 -16.16
C ALA A 70 -21.24 12.82 -15.16
N GLN A 71 -22.37 13.51 -15.20
CA GLN A 71 -23.53 13.22 -14.33
C GLN A 71 -24.14 11.82 -14.55
N TRP A 72 -23.77 11.15 -15.65
CA TRP A 72 -24.11 9.77 -15.94
C TRP A 72 -23.40 8.75 -15.04
N MET A 73 -22.34 9.15 -14.31
CA MET A 73 -21.59 8.27 -13.41
C MET A 73 -22.37 7.94 -12.13
N LYS A 74 -23.52 7.25 -12.25
CA LYS A 74 -24.42 7.00 -11.13
C LYS A 74 -23.81 6.12 -10.04
N GLY A 75 -22.75 5.36 -10.35
CA GLY A 75 -21.95 4.59 -9.39
C GLY A 75 -20.95 5.42 -8.58
N LYS A 76 -20.94 6.75 -8.69
CA LYS A 76 -20.14 7.65 -7.82
C LYS A 76 -21.05 8.58 -7.00
N PRO A 77 -20.80 8.78 -5.69
CA PRO A 77 -19.90 7.99 -4.83
C PRO A 77 -20.50 6.66 -4.38
N VAL A 78 -19.66 5.77 -3.87
CA VAL A 78 -20.07 4.57 -3.10
C VAL A 78 -20.89 4.97 -1.86
N THR A 79 -21.86 4.12 -1.48
CA THR A 79 -22.75 4.39 -0.34
C THR A 79 -22.68 3.30 0.73
N LEU A 80 -23.12 3.62 1.96
CA LEU A 80 -23.23 2.62 3.04
C LEU A 80 -24.24 1.52 2.71
N ALA A 81 -25.32 1.85 2.00
CA ALA A 81 -26.32 0.87 1.59
C ALA A 81 -25.71 -0.17 0.64
N GLU A 82 -24.93 0.29 -0.34
CA GLU A 82 -24.20 -0.55 -1.28
C GLU A 82 -23.19 -1.47 -0.55
N THR A 83 -22.37 -0.91 0.33
CA THR A 83 -21.31 -1.69 1.00
C THR A 83 -21.89 -2.71 1.99
N LYS A 84 -23.01 -2.40 2.65
CA LYS A 84 -23.76 -3.37 3.47
C LYS A 84 -24.38 -4.48 2.62
N ALA A 85 -24.93 -4.15 1.45
CA ALA A 85 -25.46 -5.17 0.53
C ALA A 85 -24.35 -6.11 0.04
N ASN A 86 -23.19 -5.55 -0.32
CA ASN A 86 -22.00 -6.34 -0.69
C ASN A 86 -21.57 -7.26 0.48
N ALA A 87 -21.45 -6.71 1.69
CA ALA A 87 -21.10 -7.48 2.88
C ALA A 87 -22.07 -8.64 3.14
N ALA A 88 -23.37 -8.41 3.03
CA ALA A 88 -24.41 -9.43 3.22
C ALA A 88 -24.33 -10.55 2.18
N ALA A 89 -23.85 -10.26 0.97
CA ALA A 89 -23.60 -11.26 -0.09
C ALA A 89 -22.21 -11.93 0.03
N GLY A 90 -21.43 -11.63 1.08
CA GLY A 90 -20.06 -12.11 1.26
C GLY A 90 -19.05 -11.51 0.27
N LEU A 91 -19.36 -10.35 -0.30
CA LEU A 91 -18.49 -9.59 -1.19
C LEU A 91 -17.68 -8.55 -0.41
N LYS A 92 -16.47 -8.31 -0.88
CA LYS A 92 -15.53 -7.35 -0.28
C LYS A 92 -15.52 -6.02 -1.02
N THR A 93 -15.18 -4.94 -0.33
CA THR A 93 -15.07 -3.58 -0.92
C THR A 93 -13.65 -3.06 -0.78
N ALA A 94 -13.08 -2.41 -1.79
CA ALA A 94 -11.93 -1.50 -1.60
C ALA A 94 -12.28 -0.09 -2.08
N SER A 95 -11.45 0.89 -1.74
CA SER A 95 -11.73 2.30 -2.03
C SER A 95 -10.76 2.87 -3.04
N ILE A 96 -11.26 3.58 -4.04
CA ILE A 96 -10.43 4.39 -4.96
C ILE A 96 -10.94 5.82 -5.02
N TYR A 97 -10.04 6.79 -5.06
CA TYR A 97 -10.36 8.17 -5.37
C TYR A 97 -9.93 8.52 -6.80
N GLN A 98 -10.90 8.95 -7.61
CA GLN A 98 -10.69 9.58 -8.90
C GLN A 98 -11.87 10.51 -9.21
N PHE A 99 -11.63 11.82 -9.29
CA PHE A 99 -12.63 12.81 -9.63
C PHE A 99 -12.54 13.21 -11.11
N GLY A 100 -11.41 13.81 -11.50
CA GLY A 100 -11.14 14.29 -12.84
C GLY A 100 -10.63 13.21 -13.81
N ARG A 101 -10.25 13.66 -15.01
CA ARG A 101 -9.63 12.85 -16.08
C ARG A 101 -8.84 13.75 -17.03
N ALA A 102 -7.83 13.20 -17.70
CA ALA A 102 -7.10 13.89 -18.78
C ALA A 102 -6.70 15.33 -18.40
N GLU A 103 -7.24 16.35 -19.08
CA GLU A 103 -6.93 17.79 -18.84
C GLU A 103 -7.39 18.29 -17.45
N THR A 104 -8.21 17.51 -16.77
CA THR A 104 -8.70 17.78 -15.41
C THR A 104 -8.19 16.74 -14.40
N ALA A 105 -7.18 15.94 -14.76
CA ALA A 105 -6.67 14.89 -13.89
C ALA A 105 -6.24 15.44 -12.52
N ASP A 106 -6.60 14.68 -11.48
CA ASP A 106 -6.53 15.12 -10.08
C ASP A 106 -5.13 15.55 -9.62
N TRP A 107 -4.11 14.93 -10.23
CA TRP A 107 -2.70 15.10 -9.89
C TRP A 107 -2.05 16.34 -10.54
N LEU A 108 -2.71 16.98 -11.52
CA LEU A 108 -2.12 18.09 -12.29
C LEU A 108 -1.68 19.26 -11.41
N ASN A 109 -2.43 19.54 -10.33
CA ASN A 109 -2.15 20.63 -9.38
C ASN A 109 -1.22 20.22 -8.23
N GLY A 110 -0.59 19.04 -8.30
CA GLY A 110 0.37 18.59 -7.30
C GLY A 110 -0.22 18.56 -5.88
N ALA A 111 0.57 18.99 -4.89
CA ALA A 111 0.14 19.00 -3.49
C ALA A 111 -1.13 19.83 -3.23
N ALA A 112 -1.36 20.92 -3.97
CA ALA A 112 -2.56 21.73 -3.83
C ALA A 112 -3.83 20.96 -4.23
N GLY A 113 -3.74 20.12 -5.28
CA GLY A 113 -4.83 19.21 -5.64
C GLY A 113 -5.15 18.22 -4.53
N ALA A 114 -4.14 17.68 -3.84
CA ALA A 114 -4.36 16.75 -2.73
C ALA A 114 -5.10 17.41 -1.56
N GLY A 115 -4.87 18.71 -1.30
CA GLY A 115 -5.58 19.48 -0.30
C GLY A 115 -7.10 19.57 -0.54
N VAL A 116 -7.54 19.41 -1.79
CA VAL A 116 -8.96 19.37 -2.17
C VAL A 116 -9.48 17.93 -2.15
N HIS A 117 -8.71 16.99 -2.71
CA HIS A 117 -9.15 15.63 -2.99
C HIS A 117 -9.14 14.71 -1.76
N ALA A 118 -8.10 14.78 -0.92
CA ALA A 118 -7.95 13.88 0.21
C ALA A 118 -9.07 14.01 1.26
N PRO A 119 -9.50 15.23 1.66
CA PRO A 119 -10.62 15.38 2.60
C PRO A 119 -11.93 14.76 2.07
N GLN A 120 -12.19 14.89 0.76
CA GLN A 120 -13.37 14.29 0.14
C GLN A 120 -13.30 12.75 0.17
N ALA A 121 -12.14 12.20 -0.20
CA ALA A 121 -11.92 10.75 -0.19
C ALA A 121 -12.16 10.15 1.20
N ILE A 122 -11.59 10.78 2.22
CA ILE A 122 -11.72 10.38 3.62
C ILE A 122 -13.18 10.46 4.08
N ALA A 123 -13.86 11.57 3.78
CA ALA A 123 -15.25 11.77 4.18
C ALA A 123 -16.19 10.73 3.53
N ILE A 124 -16.03 10.48 2.23
CA ILE A 124 -16.86 9.53 1.50
C ILE A 124 -16.55 8.10 1.92
N HIS A 125 -15.27 7.74 2.08
CA HIS A 125 -14.87 6.43 2.59
C HIS A 125 -15.50 6.13 3.95
N LYS A 126 -15.39 7.07 4.89
CA LYS A 126 -16.01 6.96 6.22
C LYS A 126 -17.54 6.86 6.12
N ALA A 127 -18.18 7.69 5.30
CA ALA A 127 -19.62 7.67 5.11
C ALA A 127 -20.14 6.35 4.51
N ALA A 128 -19.33 5.68 3.70
CA ALA A 128 -19.63 4.36 3.14
C ALA A 128 -19.35 3.19 4.12
N GLY A 129 -18.94 3.50 5.36
CA GLY A 129 -18.62 2.51 6.39
C GLY A 129 -17.19 1.96 6.33
N GLY A 130 -16.32 2.60 5.54
CA GLY A 130 -14.92 2.23 5.41
C GLY A 130 -14.14 2.41 6.71
N PRO A 131 -13.47 1.35 7.21
CA PRO A 131 -12.72 1.41 8.47
C PRO A 131 -11.33 2.01 8.29
N THR A 132 -10.79 2.55 9.38
CA THR A 132 -9.36 2.92 9.46
C THR A 132 -8.47 1.69 9.32
N GLY A 133 -7.19 1.91 9.00
CA GLY A 133 -6.21 0.85 8.75
C GLY A 133 -6.40 0.15 7.41
N ARG A 134 -7.18 0.72 6.47
CA ARG A 134 -7.32 0.25 5.09
C ARG A 134 -6.91 1.32 4.09
N PRO A 135 -6.48 0.92 2.88
CA PRO A 135 -6.03 1.87 1.89
C PRO A 135 -7.20 2.59 1.20
N ILE A 136 -6.92 3.82 0.80
CA ILE A 136 -7.61 4.46 -0.33
C ILE A 136 -6.62 4.50 -1.48
N TYR A 137 -6.96 3.85 -2.59
CA TYR A 137 -6.18 3.92 -3.82
C TYR A 137 -6.34 5.31 -4.42
N ILE A 138 -5.22 6.00 -4.68
CA ILE A 138 -5.20 7.30 -5.33
C ILE A 138 -4.96 7.06 -6.82
N ALA A 139 -5.86 7.54 -7.68
CA ALA A 139 -5.78 7.30 -9.12
C ALA A 139 -4.80 8.23 -9.83
N ILE A 140 -3.83 7.62 -10.52
CA ILE A 140 -3.06 8.23 -11.59
C ILE A 140 -3.52 7.56 -12.89
N ASP A 141 -4.69 7.97 -13.39
CA ASP A 141 -5.35 7.39 -14.56
C ASP A 141 -4.78 7.94 -15.89
N ASP A 142 -3.45 7.88 -16.02
CA ASP A 142 -2.70 8.47 -17.11
C ASP A 142 -1.46 7.62 -17.45
N ASN A 143 -0.85 7.90 -18.61
CA ASN A 143 0.50 7.45 -18.93
C ASN A 143 1.50 8.62 -18.81
N PRO A 144 1.91 9.01 -17.59
CA PRO A 144 2.73 10.18 -17.39
C PRO A 144 4.19 9.96 -17.80
N THR A 145 4.81 11.05 -18.22
CA THR A 145 6.28 11.14 -18.31
C THR A 145 6.91 11.17 -16.93
N ARG A 146 8.20 10.85 -16.85
CA ARG A 146 8.97 10.97 -15.60
C ARG A 146 8.96 12.40 -15.04
N ALA A 147 8.97 13.42 -15.91
CA ALA A 147 8.91 14.81 -15.49
C ALA A 147 7.56 15.18 -14.85
N GLN A 148 6.44 14.71 -15.41
CA GLN A 148 5.11 14.87 -14.79
C GLN A 148 5.05 14.15 -13.44
N TYR A 149 5.66 12.96 -13.35
CA TYR A 149 5.75 12.26 -12.08
C TYR A 149 6.47 13.10 -11.02
N GLU A 150 7.68 13.56 -11.34
CA GLU A 150 8.53 14.27 -10.38
C GLU A 150 7.98 15.62 -9.94
N LYS A 151 7.33 16.35 -10.86
CA LYS A 151 6.86 17.72 -10.66
C LYS A 151 5.42 17.81 -10.15
N GLN A 152 4.57 16.83 -10.46
CA GLN A 152 3.12 16.92 -10.19
C GLN A 152 2.62 15.70 -9.40
N ILE A 153 2.81 14.48 -9.91
CA ILE A 153 2.23 13.28 -9.28
C ILE A 153 2.86 12.98 -7.92
N ARG A 154 4.19 13.01 -7.83
CA ARG A 154 4.92 12.75 -6.59
C ARG A 154 4.51 13.71 -5.45
N PRO A 155 4.48 15.05 -5.63
CA PRO A 155 3.97 15.94 -4.57
C PRO A 155 2.48 15.73 -4.29
N TYR A 156 1.64 15.42 -5.30
CA TYR A 156 0.24 15.07 -5.09
C TYR A 156 0.09 13.83 -4.19
N LEU A 157 0.74 12.73 -4.54
CA LEU A 157 0.69 11.47 -3.79
C LEU A 157 1.25 11.61 -2.38
N LYS A 158 2.36 12.34 -2.18
CA LYS A 158 2.92 12.57 -0.84
C LYS A 158 1.96 13.35 0.05
N ALA A 159 1.38 14.45 -0.45
CA ALA A 159 0.44 15.26 0.32
C ALA A 159 -0.86 14.49 0.64
N PHE A 160 -1.39 13.74 -0.34
CA PHE A 160 -2.57 12.90 -0.13
C PHE A 160 -2.28 11.79 0.89
N SER A 161 -1.13 11.12 0.77
CA SER A 161 -0.71 10.06 1.70
C SER A 161 -0.55 10.56 3.14
N ALA A 162 -0.01 11.77 3.32
CA ALA A 162 0.08 12.39 4.64
C ALA A 162 -1.31 12.64 5.24
N ALA A 163 -2.27 13.13 4.45
CA ALA A 163 -3.65 13.31 4.90
C ALA A 163 -4.34 11.98 5.26
N LEU A 164 -4.14 10.93 4.46
CA LEU A 164 -4.65 9.58 4.76
C LEU A 164 -4.06 9.05 6.07
N THR A 165 -2.74 9.15 6.23
CA THR A 165 -2.04 8.69 7.43
C THR A 165 -2.55 9.43 8.68
N ALA A 166 -2.70 10.75 8.60
CA ALA A 166 -3.23 11.57 9.70
C ALA A 166 -4.67 11.17 10.08
N ALA A 167 -5.46 10.69 9.12
CA ALA A 167 -6.81 10.19 9.34
C ALA A 167 -6.87 8.68 9.67
N GLY A 168 -5.71 8.02 9.83
CA GLY A 168 -5.62 6.60 10.21
C GLY A 168 -5.81 5.62 9.05
N TYR A 169 -5.68 6.05 7.80
CA TYR A 169 -5.77 5.20 6.60
C TYR A 169 -4.38 4.90 6.02
N GLN A 170 -4.33 3.92 5.12
CA GLN A 170 -3.14 3.59 4.34
C GLN A 170 -3.21 4.20 2.95
N THR A 171 -2.09 4.23 2.24
CA THR A 171 -2.02 4.70 0.86
C THR A 171 -2.01 3.52 -0.10
N GLY A 172 -2.97 3.49 -1.02
CA GLY A 172 -2.87 2.72 -2.26
C GLY A 172 -2.60 3.64 -3.46
N VAL A 173 -2.02 3.10 -4.53
CA VAL A 173 -1.81 3.81 -5.79
C VAL A 173 -2.41 3.00 -6.93
N TYR A 174 -3.27 3.63 -7.73
CA TYR A 174 -3.66 3.13 -9.05
C TYR A 174 -2.81 3.83 -10.10
N GLY A 175 -2.13 3.07 -10.95
CA GLY A 175 -1.22 3.62 -11.95
C GLY A 175 -0.59 2.56 -12.84
N ASN A 176 0.08 2.96 -13.92
CA ASN A 176 0.79 2.02 -14.77
C ASN A 176 2.07 1.48 -14.12
N TYR A 177 2.75 0.56 -14.81
CA TYR A 177 3.99 -0.04 -14.34
C TYR A 177 5.02 1.01 -13.87
N ASN A 178 5.23 2.07 -14.66
CA ASN A 178 6.26 3.08 -14.37
C ASN A 178 5.87 3.91 -13.14
N VAL A 179 4.60 4.31 -13.02
CA VAL A 179 4.11 5.04 -11.84
C VAL A 179 4.33 4.20 -10.58
N ILE A 180 4.00 2.91 -10.62
CA ILE A 180 4.21 2.00 -9.49
C ILE A 180 5.70 1.85 -9.16
N ASP A 181 6.55 1.61 -10.17
CA ASP A 181 8.00 1.47 -10.01
C ASP A 181 8.62 2.72 -9.34
N TRP A 182 8.19 3.90 -9.79
CA TRP A 182 8.63 5.17 -9.23
C TRP A 182 8.12 5.40 -7.80
N CYS A 183 6.86 5.04 -7.52
CA CYS A 183 6.30 5.11 -6.18
C CYS A 183 7.04 4.18 -5.21
N VAL A 184 7.37 2.96 -5.65
CA VAL A 184 8.15 1.99 -4.86
C VAL A 184 9.54 2.54 -4.56
N ALA A 185 10.23 3.10 -5.56
CA ALA A 185 11.55 3.73 -5.37
C ALA A 185 11.50 4.92 -4.40
N ASP A 186 10.41 5.70 -4.41
CA ASP A 186 10.22 6.87 -3.54
C ASP A 186 9.57 6.53 -2.18
N GLY A 187 9.25 5.27 -1.90
CA GLY A 187 8.59 4.83 -0.66
C GLY A 187 7.16 5.34 -0.50
N ILE A 188 6.43 5.53 -1.61
CA ILE A 188 5.05 6.03 -1.62
C ILE A 188 4.08 4.86 -1.86
N GLY A 189 3.16 4.66 -0.92
CA GLY A 189 2.12 3.63 -1.03
C GLY A 189 2.56 2.24 -0.58
N GLU A 190 1.60 1.49 -0.08
CA GLU A 190 1.79 0.09 0.35
C GLU A 190 1.01 -0.88 -0.55
N PHE A 191 -0.06 -0.40 -1.18
CA PHE A 191 -0.97 -1.16 -2.04
C PHE A 191 -0.93 -0.63 -3.47
N PHE A 192 -0.90 -1.53 -4.47
CA PHE A 192 -0.73 -1.12 -5.86
C PHE A 192 -1.72 -1.81 -6.79
N TRP A 193 -2.57 -1.00 -7.43
CA TRP A 193 -3.49 -1.43 -8.48
C TRP A 193 -2.93 -0.98 -9.82
N MET A 194 -2.48 -1.92 -10.65
CA MET A 194 -1.86 -1.59 -11.94
C MET A 194 -2.89 -1.50 -13.06
N HIS A 195 -2.75 -0.52 -13.95
CA HIS A 195 -3.39 -0.52 -15.27
C HIS A 195 -2.37 -0.72 -16.42
N ASP A 196 -2.86 -1.10 -17.60
CA ASP A 196 -2.00 -1.45 -18.74
C ASP A 196 -1.52 -0.25 -19.57
N TRP A 197 -2.17 0.91 -19.48
CA TRP A 197 -1.79 2.07 -20.30
C TRP A 197 -0.35 2.55 -20.01
N GLY A 198 0.56 2.28 -20.94
CA GLY A 198 1.98 2.60 -20.80
C GLY A 198 2.83 1.53 -20.12
N SER A 199 2.25 0.39 -19.75
CA SER A 199 2.94 -0.70 -19.04
C SER A 199 3.74 -1.65 -19.94
N GLY A 200 3.57 -1.56 -21.27
CA GLY A 200 4.36 -2.34 -22.24
C GLY A 200 4.22 -3.85 -22.09
N GLY A 201 3.06 -4.34 -21.63
CA GLY A 201 2.79 -5.77 -21.40
C GLY A 201 3.45 -6.35 -20.14
N LYS A 202 4.11 -5.52 -19.32
CA LYS A 202 4.73 -5.93 -18.06
C LYS A 202 3.73 -5.88 -16.92
N ILE A 203 3.90 -6.74 -15.93
CA ILE A 203 3.21 -6.69 -14.64
C ILE A 203 4.24 -6.39 -13.55
N HIS A 204 4.00 -5.36 -12.74
CA HIS A 204 4.91 -4.98 -11.68
C HIS A 204 4.82 -5.99 -10.51
N PRO A 205 5.94 -6.47 -9.94
CA PRO A 205 5.91 -7.53 -8.90
C PRO A 205 5.22 -7.11 -7.60
N ARG A 206 5.12 -5.81 -7.32
CA ARG A 206 4.40 -5.26 -6.16
C ARG A 206 2.89 -5.07 -6.37
N THR A 207 2.37 -5.39 -7.55
CA THR A 207 0.95 -5.23 -7.88
C THR A 207 0.10 -6.26 -7.13
N THR A 208 -0.91 -5.78 -6.39
CA THR A 208 -1.90 -6.63 -5.69
C THR A 208 -3.17 -6.81 -6.52
N ILE A 209 -3.48 -5.85 -7.39
CA ILE A 209 -4.65 -5.83 -8.28
C ILE A 209 -4.21 -5.36 -9.68
N HIS A 210 -4.69 -5.99 -10.76
CA HIS A 210 -4.35 -5.59 -12.13
C HIS A 210 -5.61 -5.44 -13.00
N GLN A 211 -5.79 -4.25 -13.56
CA GLN A 211 -6.76 -3.96 -14.60
C GLN A 211 -6.12 -4.22 -15.97
N LYS A 212 -6.48 -5.35 -16.58
CA LYS A 212 -6.04 -5.68 -17.93
C LYS A 212 -6.86 -4.87 -18.94
N ALA A 213 -6.19 -4.21 -19.88
CA ALA A 213 -6.85 -3.37 -20.88
C ALA A 213 -7.95 -4.13 -21.63
N LYS A 214 -9.09 -3.46 -21.86
CA LYS A 214 -10.24 -3.97 -22.61
C LYS A 214 -10.88 -5.23 -21.99
N THR A 215 -10.70 -5.45 -20.69
CA THR A 215 -11.34 -6.56 -19.97
C THR A 215 -12.57 -6.04 -19.23
N GLN A 216 -13.73 -6.14 -19.88
CA GLN A 216 -15.00 -5.65 -19.35
C GLN A 216 -16.09 -6.72 -19.45
N ALA A 217 -17.08 -6.62 -18.56
CA ALA A 217 -18.33 -7.37 -18.65
C ALA A 217 -19.52 -6.46 -18.32
N THR A 218 -20.69 -6.85 -18.80
CA THR A 218 -21.97 -6.25 -18.38
C THR A 218 -22.56 -7.10 -17.28
N ILE A 219 -22.69 -6.52 -16.09
CA ILE A 219 -23.26 -7.17 -14.90
C ILE A 219 -24.45 -6.33 -14.46
N ASP A 220 -25.64 -6.93 -14.41
CA ASP A 220 -26.87 -6.22 -14.06
C ASP A 220 -27.14 -4.99 -14.94
N GLY A 221 -26.84 -5.10 -16.25
CA GLY A 221 -26.95 -4.00 -17.21
C GLY A 221 -25.88 -2.92 -17.09
N ILE A 222 -24.89 -3.05 -16.19
CA ILE A 222 -23.83 -2.07 -15.97
C ILE A 222 -22.50 -2.57 -16.53
N THR A 223 -21.83 -1.76 -17.34
CA THR A 223 -20.46 -2.02 -17.79
C THR A 223 -19.50 -1.90 -16.60
N CYS A 224 -18.76 -2.98 -16.37
CA CYS A 224 -17.78 -3.11 -15.30
C CYS A 224 -16.42 -3.49 -15.88
N ASP A 225 -15.36 -2.84 -15.42
CA ASP A 225 -13.99 -3.27 -15.65
C ASP A 225 -13.66 -4.45 -14.72
N ILE A 226 -13.01 -5.48 -15.27
CA ILE A 226 -12.63 -6.68 -14.53
C ILE A 226 -11.16 -6.60 -14.14
N ASN A 227 -10.89 -6.79 -12.85
CA ASN A 227 -9.57 -6.67 -12.26
C ASN A 227 -9.14 -8.00 -11.65
N THR A 228 -7.93 -8.45 -11.97
CA THR A 228 -7.37 -9.67 -11.38
C THR A 228 -6.73 -9.34 -10.03
N VAL A 229 -6.99 -10.16 -9.01
CA VAL A 229 -6.42 -10.03 -7.67
C VAL A 229 -5.33 -11.07 -7.46
N TYR A 230 -4.19 -10.65 -6.92
CA TYR A 230 -3.02 -11.50 -6.71
C TYR A 230 -2.55 -11.60 -5.25
N ALA A 231 -3.15 -10.81 -4.35
CA ALA A 231 -2.82 -10.81 -2.93
C ALA A 231 -4.05 -11.11 -2.08
N HIS A 232 -3.89 -11.87 -1.00
CA HIS A 232 -4.96 -12.11 -0.04
C HIS A 232 -5.38 -10.83 0.67
N ASP A 233 -4.44 -9.92 0.95
CA ASP A 233 -4.74 -8.55 1.34
C ASP A 233 -4.49 -7.62 0.14
N TRP A 234 -5.57 -7.18 -0.48
CA TRP A 234 -5.58 -6.22 -1.57
C TRP A 234 -6.20 -4.88 -1.14
N GLY A 235 -6.30 -4.63 0.17
CA GLY A 235 -6.89 -3.41 0.70
C GLY A 235 -8.40 -3.46 0.90
N GLN A 236 -8.99 -4.66 0.85
CA GLN A 236 -10.41 -4.89 1.01
C GLN A 236 -10.97 -4.75 2.42
N TRP A 237 -12.22 -4.35 2.56
CA TRP A 237 -12.86 -4.13 3.83
C TRP A 237 -14.34 -4.50 3.78
N THR A 238 -14.90 -4.73 4.98
CA THR A 238 -16.33 -4.87 5.20
C THR A 238 -16.80 -3.73 6.10
N PRO A 239 -17.95 -3.08 5.83
CA PRO A 239 -18.47 -2.05 6.71
C PRO A 239 -18.72 -2.60 8.11
N GLY A 240 -18.31 -1.84 9.14
CA GLY A 240 -18.48 -2.22 10.54
C GLY A 240 -17.41 -3.17 11.09
N GLU A 241 -16.47 -3.66 10.26
CA GLU A 241 -15.22 -4.21 10.80
C GLU A 241 -14.46 -3.09 11.52
N GLY A 242 -13.94 -3.36 12.71
CA GLY A 242 -13.07 -2.41 13.43
C GLY A 242 -11.79 -2.12 12.66
N ALA A 243 -10.97 -1.18 13.17
CA ALA A 243 -9.68 -0.87 12.55
C ALA A 243 -8.91 -2.17 12.26
N ALA A 244 -8.47 -2.35 11.01
CA ALA A 244 -7.69 -3.52 10.67
C ALA A 244 -6.42 -3.51 11.54
N SER A 245 -6.26 -4.54 12.38
CA SER A 245 -5.11 -4.62 13.25
C SER A 245 -3.86 -4.79 12.39
N ARG A 246 -2.91 -3.85 12.50
CA ARG A 246 -1.52 -4.16 12.15
C ARG A 246 -1.13 -5.45 12.87
N PRO A 247 -0.38 -6.38 12.24
CA PRO A 247 0.14 -7.55 12.92
C PRO A 247 0.74 -7.14 14.25
N LYS A 248 0.33 -7.79 15.35
CA LYS A 248 0.81 -7.43 16.67
C LYS A 248 2.27 -7.92 16.77
N LEU A 249 3.15 -7.11 17.38
CA LEU A 249 4.58 -7.45 17.55
C LEU A 249 4.83 -8.84 18.16
N LYS A 250 3.86 -9.35 18.94
CA LYS A 250 3.86 -10.69 19.55
C LYS A 250 3.83 -11.86 18.55
N ASP A 251 3.54 -11.58 17.28
CA ASP A 251 3.54 -12.59 16.20
C ASP A 251 4.92 -12.63 15.48
N ILE A 252 5.89 -11.82 15.93
CA ILE A 252 7.30 -11.89 15.53
C ILE A 252 8.03 -12.76 16.57
N PRO A 253 8.74 -13.84 16.16
CA PRO A 253 9.53 -14.63 17.10
C PRO A 253 10.52 -13.74 17.85
N ALA A 254 10.53 -13.82 19.18
CA ALA A 254 11.50 -13.10 20.00
C ALA A 254 12.91 -13.61 19.69
N VAL A 255 13.86 -12.68 19.53
CA VAL A 255 15.29 -13.01 19.54
C VAL A 255 15.65 -13.43 20.98
N PRO A 256 16.35 -14.56 21.19
CA PRO A 256 16.75 -14.98 22.54
C PRO A 256 17.55 -13.89 23.26
N ASN A 257 17.25 -13.65 24.54
CA ASN A 257 17.81 -12.57 25.36
C ASN A 257 19.35 -12.60 25.52
N ASP A 258 20.00 -13.72 25.22
CA ASP A 258 21.42 -13.94 25.49
C ASP A 258 22.32 -13.90 24.24
N ALA A 259 21.80 -13.46 23.10
CA ALA A 259 22.63 -13.24 21.91
C ALA A 259 23.34 -11.87 22.00
N PRO A 260 24.68 -11.80 21.98
CA PRO A 260 25.39 -10.53 21.90
C PRO A 260 24.97 -9.80 20.63
N LEU A 261 24.57 -8.52 20.76
CA LEU A 261 24.30 -7.69 19.60
C LEU A 261 25.59 -7.57 18.77
N PRO A 262 25.56 -7.82 17.45
CA PRO A 262 26.73 -7.64 16.62
C PRO A 262 27.13 -6.16 16.59
N ASN A 263 28.41 -5.88 16.76
CA ASN A 263 28.95 -4.54 16.48
C ASN A 263 28.88 -4.32 14.97
N ILE A 264 27.97 -3.44 14.53
CA ILE A 264 27.81 -3.07 13.13
C ILE A 264 28.33 -1.64 12.97
N SER A 265 29.41 -1.48 12.22
CA SER A 265 29.79 -0.18 11.65
C SER A 265 29.01 0.03 10.37
N LEU A 266 28.27 1.14 10.31
CA LEU A 266 27.58 1.56 9.10
C LEU A 266 28.51 2.48 8.28
N PRO A 267 28.51 2.40 6.94
CA PRO A 267 29.18 3.39 6.11
C PRO A 267 28.55 4.77 6.36
N ASP A 268 29.36 5.73 6.83
CA ASP A 268 28.94 7.10 7.13
C ASP A 268 29.43 8.07 6.04
N PRO A 269 28.55 8.63 5.20
CA PRO A 269 28.94 9.61 4.18
C PRO A 269 29.30 10.99 4.75
N THR A 270 29.17 11.22 6.07
CA THR A 270 29.46 12.50 6.75
C THR A 270 30.83 12.55 7.43
N GLY A 271 31.51 11.41 7.57
CA GLY A 271 32.82 11.30 8.22
C GLY A 271 32.84 11.55 9.73
N ARG A 272 31.67 11.57 10.41
CA ARG A 272 31.52 11.88 11.84
C ARG A 272 31.34 10.65 12.73
N GLY A 273 31.27 9.46 12.14
CA GLY A 273 31.14 8.19 12.84
C GLY A 273 29.69 7.87 13.18
N SER A 274 29.23 6.71 12.70
CA SER A 274 27.96 6.11 13.12
C SER A 274 28.22 4.66 13.54
N SER A 275 27.82 4.30 14.74
CA SER A 275 28.10 2.99 15.33
C SER A 275 26.92 2.47 16.14
N VAL A 276 26.71 1.17 16.09
CA VAL A 276 25.76 0.45 16.95
C VAL A 276 26.54 -0.61 17.72
N GLY A 277 26.43 -0.58 19.05
CA GLY A 277 27.11 -1.54 19.93
C GLY A 277 26.42 -1.64 21.31
N GLY A 278 27.05 -2.39 22.22
CA GLY A 278 26.51 -2.67 23.56
C GLY A 278 26.21 -1.43 24.41
N ASP A 279 26.84 -0.30 24.10
CA ASP A 279 26.75 0.95 24.87
C ASP A 279 25.72 1.96 24.32
N GLY A 280 25.14 1.69 23.14
CA GLY A 280 24.11 2.55 22.53
C GLY A 280 24.24 2.75 21.02
N ILE A 281 23.48 3.71 20.51
CA ILE A 281 23.45 4.08 19.09
C ILE A 281 24.05 5.47 18.93
N THR A 282 25.04 5.60 18.05
CA THR A 282 25.60 6.89 17.64
C THR A 282 25.32 7.10 16.16
N ILE A 283 24.70 8.23 15.81
CA ILE A 283 24.44 8.64 14.43
C ILE A 283 24.93 10.07 14.24
N ALA A 284 25.88 10.26 13.32
CA ALA A 284 26.41 11.57 12.93
C ALA A 284 26.82 12.48 14.13
N GLY A 285 27.41 11.88 15.17
CA GLY A 285 27.87 12.57 16.37
C GLY A 285 26.81 12.78 17.47
N SER A 286 25.58 12.31 17.28
CA SER A 286 24.55 12.26 18.33
C SER A 286 24.44 10.83 18.87
N SER A 287 24.66 10.64 20.17
CA SER A 287 24.59 9.34 20.85
C SER A 287 23.38 9.26 21.77
N VAL A 288 22.69 8.12 21.75
CA VAL A 288 21.68 7.76 22.74
C VAL A 288 22.09 6.43 23.37
N SER A 289 22.20 6.40 24.70
CA SER A 289 22.56 5.17 25.43
C SER A 289 21.37 4.23 25.53
N ASN A 290 21.64 2.93 25.69
CA ASN A 290 20.59 1.93 25.90
C ASN A 290 19.74 2.21 27.15
N ASP A 291 20.32 2.85 28.17
CA ASP A 291 19.61 3.27 29.39
C ASP A 291 18.68 4.47 29.15
N GLN A 292 19.05 5.41 28.28
CA GLN A 292 18.18 6.52 27.88
C GLN A 292 16.98 6.01 27.08
N VAL A 293 17.18 5.02 26.22
CA VAL A 293 16.09 4.37 25.47
C VAL A 293 15.16 3.62 26.41
N ARG A 294 15.70 2.84 27.37
CA ARG A 294 14.90 2.13 28.38
C ARG A 294 14.10 3.09 29.27
N GLY A 295 14.73 4.16 29.75
CA GLY A 295 14.07 5.19 30.56
C GLY A 295 12.92 5.89 29.82
N ALA A 296 13.07 6.15 28.51
CA ALA A 296 12.00 6.72 27.70
C ALA A 296 10.83 5.75 27.50
N VAL A 297 11.11 4.46 27.32
CA VAL A 297 10.10 3.40 27.20
C VAL A 297 9.36 3.20 28.52
N ASP A 298 10.06 3.21 29.65
CA ASP A 298 9.47 3.08 30.98
C ASP A 298 8.61 4.29 31.35
N LEU A 299 9.03 5.50 30.97
CA LEU A 299 8.23 6.71 31.11
C LEU A 299 6.95 6.64 30.28
N LEU A 300 7.04 6.22 29.00
CA LEU A 300 5.89 6.03 28.12
C LEU A 300 4.92 4.97 28.65
N ASN A 301 5.44 3.87 29.21
CA ASN A 301 4.63 2.82 29.83
C ASN A 301 3.97 3.30 31.13
N THR A 302 4.67 4.13 31.91
CA THR A 302 4.15 4.74 33.14
C THR A 302 3.03 5.73 32.83
N VAL A 303 3.22 6.61 31.84
CA VAL A 303 2.21 7.56 31.37
C VAL A 303 0.99 6.81 30.81
N ARG A 304 1.20 5.75 30.02
CA ARG A 304 0.11 4.89 29.51
C ARG A 304 -0.68 4.23 30.64
N LYS A 305 -0.02 3.82 31.73
CA LYS A 305 -0.67 3.20 32.90
C LYS A 305 -1.41 4.21 33.78
N ALA A 306 -0.97 5.47 33.80
CA ALA A 306 -1.62 6.56 34.52
C ALA A 306 -2.82 7.17 33.77
N MET A 307 -2.92 6.92 32.45
CA MET A 307 -4.02 7.38 31.59
C MET A 307 -5.08 6.30 31.29
N GLY A 308 -4.99 5.14 31.95
CA GLY A 308 -5.96 4.05 31.88
C GLY A 308 -7.03 4.15 32.95
#